data_AF-A0A3P6CCP1-F1
#
_entry.id   AF-A0A3P6CCP1-F1
#
_cell.length_a   1.000
_cell.length_b   1.000
_cell.length_c   1.000
_cell.angle_alpha   90.00
_cell.angle_beta   90.00
_cell.angle_gamma   90.00
#
_symmetry.space_group_name_H-M   'P 1'
#
loop_
_entity.id
_entity.type
_entity.pdbx_description
1 polymer ?
#
loop_
_entity_poly.entity_id
_entity_poly.type
_entity_poly.pdbx_seq_one_letter_code
_entity_poly.pdbx_strand_id
1 'polypeptide(L)'
;MDENGNPIVVQTVEKYNADTKKWTMINGMHKARKFSSGCFLRGKFYVLGGRDDNDKHLTCGESYDETTNSWELIPDMLKDMKVILGFPISAPYCCG
;
A
#
# COMPACT_ATOMS: atom_id res chain seq x y z
N MET A 1 4.69 -9.23 9.30
CA MET A 1 3.85 -10.22 10.03
C MET A 1 4.35 -10.26 11.46
N ASP A 2 3.52 -10.67 12.41
CA ASP A 2 3.98 -10.93 13.79
C ASP A 2 4.80 -12.24 13.85
N GLU A 3 5.27 -12.59 15.04
CA GLU A 3 6.03 -13.84 15.30
C GLU A 3 5.26 -15.11 14.94
N ASN A 4 3.93 -15.04 14.85
CA ASN A 4 3.03 -16.15 14.52
C ASN A 4 2.63 -16.15 13.04
N GLY A 5 3.17 -15.24 12.23
CA GLY A 5 2.84 -15.10 10.80
C GLY A 5 1.56 -14.32 10.52
N ASN A 6 0.93 -13.71 11.53
CA ASN A 6 -0.27 -12.91 11.31
C ASN A 6 0.09 -11.57 10.65
N PRO A 7 -0.73 -11.11 9.70
CA PRO A 7 -0.57 -9.79 9.10
C PRO A 7 -0.73 -8.68 10.13
N ILE A 8 0.32 -7.86 10.28
CA ILE A 8 0.33 -6.67 11.12
C ILE A 8 -0.09 -5.46 10.28
N VAL A 9 -0.83 -4.56 10.91
CA VAL A 9 -1.20 -3.28 10.30
C VAL A 9 -0.05 -2.32 10.56
N VAL A 10 0.52 -1.77 9.49
CA VAL A 10 1.68 -0.87 9.57
C VAL A 10 1.51 0.32 8.64
N GLN A 11 2.12 1.43 9.01
CA GLN A 11 2.27 2.61 8.16
C GLN A 11 3.73 2.84 7.75
N THR A 12 4.67 2.10 8.33
CA THR A 12 6.08 2.16 7.97
C THR A 12 6.29 1.60 6.57
N VAL A 13 7.21 2.23 5.83
CA VAL A 13 7.56 1.79 4.48
C VAL A 13 9.06 1.68 4.35
N GLU A 14 9.50 0.61 3.71
CA GLU A 14 10.89 0.38 3.36
C GLU A 14 11.03 0.39 1.84
N LYS A 15 12.10 1.04 1.36
CA LYS A 15 12.47 1.05 -0.04
C LYS A 15 13.72 0.19 -0.23
N TYR A 16 13.64 -0.75 -1.17
CA TYR A 16 14.80 -1.53 -1.59
C TYR A 16 15.57 -0.79 -2.67
N ASN A 17 16.89 -0.64 -2.48
CA ASN A 17 17.80 -0.17 -3.51
C ASN A 17 18.57 -1.37 -4.09
N ALA A 18 18.35 -1.67 -5.37
CA ALA A 18 18.93 -2.85 -6.03
C ALA A 18 20.46 -2.75 -6.23
N ASP A 19 21.00 -1.55 -6.42
CA ASP A 19 22.44 -1.35 -6.64
C ASP A 19 23.23 -1.63 -5.35
N THR A 20 22.75 -1.13 -4.23
CA THR A 20 23.36 -1.29 -2.90
C THR A 20 22.91 -2.55 -2.19
N LYS A 21 21.85 -3.21 -2.69
CA LYS A 21 21.19 -4.38 -2.11
C LYS A 21 20.74 -4.17 -0.67
N LYS A 22 20.29 -2.95 -0.35
CA LYS A 22 19.88 -2.56 1.00
C LYS A 22 18.45 -2.06 1.02
N TRP A 23 17.78 -2.36 2.13
CA TRP A 23 16.52 -1.74 2.51
C TRP A 23 16.81 -0.46 3.28
N THR A 24 16.01 0.57 3.04
CA THR A 24 16.09 1.85 3.75
C THR A 24 14.69 2.27 4.16
N MET A 25 14.56 2.72 5.41
CA MET A 25 13.32 3.30 5.91
C MET A 25 13.05 4.62 5.18
N ILE A 26 11.87 4.75 4.61
CA ILE A 26 11.39 6.01 4.03
C ILE A 26 10.24 6.56 4.87
N ASN A 27 9.71 7.72 4.50
CA ASN A 27 8.57 8.28 5.22
C ASN A 27 7.38 7.32 5.14
N GLY A 28 6.70 7.16 6.27
CA GLY A 28 5.53 6.29 6.37
C GLY A 28 4.30 6.89 5.70
N MET A 29 3.35 6.01 5.41
CA MET A 29 1.99 6.36 5.00
C MET A 29 1.26 7.11 6.12
N HIS A 30 0.19 7.82 5.76
CA HIS A 30 -0.72 8.49 6.71
C HIS A 30 -1.65 7.52 7.42
N LYS A 31 -2.04 6.42 6.75
CA LYS A 31 -2.90 5.39 7.32
C LYS A 31 -2.22 4.04 7.31
N ALA A 32 -2.09 3.48 8.52
CA ALA A 32 -1.65 2.13 8.70
C ALA A 32 -2.63 1.15 8.03
N ARG A 33 -2.08 0.13 7.36
CA ARG A 33 -2.87 -0.82 6.58
C ARG A 33 -2.23 -2.20 6.53
N LYS A 34 -3.07 -3.22 6.35
CA LYS A 34 -2.70 -4.59 5.93
C LYS A 34 -3.51 -4.98 4.70
N PHE A 35 -3.06 -6.01 3.97
CA PHE A 35 -3.76 -6.52 2.79
C PHE A 35 -4.06 -5.46 1.71
N SER A 36 -3.20 -4.46 1.58
CA SER A 36 -3.31 -3.44 0.54
C SER A 36 -2.72 -3.93 -0.79
N SER A 37 -3.06 -3.24 -1.88
CA SER A 37 -2.48 -3.44 -3.19
C SER A 37 -1.63 -2.24 -3.59
N GLY A 38 -0.57 -2.45 -4.37
CA GLY A 38 0.32 -1.38 -4.82
C GLY A 38 0.53 -1.38 -6.33
N CYS A 39 0.72 -0.22 -6.93
CA CYS A 39 1.10 -0.10 -8.34
C CYS A 39 1.96 1.15 -8.60
N PHE A 40 2.81 1.09 -9.62
CA PHE A 40 3.56 2.26 -10.08
C PHE A 40 2.87 2.85 -11.31
N LEU A 41 2.57 4.14 -11.27
CA LEU A 41 1.85 4.83 -12.34
C LEU A 41 2.34 6.27 -12.47
N ARG A 42 2.69 6.69 -13.70
CA ARG A 42 3.07 8.08 -14.01
C ARG A 42 4.14 8.65 -13.06
N GLY A 43 5.14 7.84 -12.70
CA GLY A 43 6.27 8.29 -11.87
C GLY A 43 5.99 8.30 -10.37
N LYS A 44 4.82 7.86 -9.91
CA LYS A 44 4.48 7.74 -8.48
C LYS A 44 4.10 6.31 -8.13
N PHE A 45 4.36 5.93 -6.89
CA PHE A 45 3.90 4.65 -6.35
C PHE A 45 2.60 4.85 -5.58
N TYR A 46 1.60 4.02 -5.84
CA TYR A 46 0.29 4.11 -5.22
C TYR A 46 0.05 2.88 -4.36
N VAL A 47 -0.55 3.09 -3.20
CA VAL A 47 -1.05 2.02 -2.32
C VAL A 47 -2.55 2.21 -2.16
N LEU A 48 -3.31 1.15 -2.42
CA LEU A 48 -4.76 1.18 -2.54
C LEU A 48 -5.39 0.27 -1.50
N GLY A 49 -6.40 0.80 -0.81
CA GLY A 49 -7.25 0.06 0.11
C GLY A 49 -6.50 -0.71 1.20
N GLY A 50 -6.95 -1.92 1.48
CA GLY A 50 -6.50 -2.73 2.61
C GLY A 50 -7.45 -2.63 3.81
N ARG A 51 -6.96 -3.03 4.98
CA ARG A 51 -7.70 -2.99 6.25
C ARG A 51 -6.90 -2.27 7.33
N ASP A 52 -7.59 -1.54 8.20
CA ASP A 52 -7.00 -0.89 9.37
C ASP A 52 -6.88 -1.85 10.57
N ASP A 53 -6.49 -1.30 11.74
CA ASP A 53 -6.35 -2.03 13.01
C ASP A 53 -7.64 -2.69 13.50
N ASN A 54 -8.80 -2.14 13.11
CA ASN A 54 -10.12 -2.67 13.46
C ASN A 54 -10.66 -3.60 12.37
N ASP A 55 -9.81 -4.02 11.43
CA ASP A 55 -10.14 -4.84 10.26
C ASP A 55 -11.15 -4.17 9.30
N LYS A 56 -11.32 -2.85 9.39
CA LYS A 56 -12.23 -2.10 8.53
C LYS A 56 -11.58 -1.85 7.17
N HIS A 57 -12.36 -2.03 6.11
CA HIS A 57 -11.92 -1.74 4.74
C HIS A 57 -11.59 -0.25 4.56
N LEU A 58 -10.40 0.01 4.04
CA LEU A 58 -9.98 1.33 3.59
C LEU A 58 -10.45 1.54 2.15
N THR A 59 -11.17 2.63 1.90
CA THR A 59 -11.55 3.06 0.54
C THR A 59 -10.55 4.05 -0.05
N CYS A 60 -9.64 4.60 0.77
CA CYS A 60 -8.63 5.55 0.35
C CYS A 60 -7.38 4.87 -0.24
N GLY A 61 -6.78 5.55 -1.20
CA GLY A 61 -5.41 5.28 -1.63
C GLY A 61 -4.42 6.26 -1.03
N GLU A 62 -3.14 6.01 -1.19
CA GLU A 62 -2.07 6.96 -0.94
C GLU A 62 -1.06 6.92 -2.09
N SER A 63 -0.54 8.08 -2.50
CA SER A 63 0.52 8.16 -3.51
C SER A 63 1.81 8.65 -2.88
N TYR A 64 2.90 7.96 -3.18
CA TYR A 64 4.26 8.32 -2.81
C TYR A 64 4.93 9.13 -3.91
N ASP A 65 5.49 10.27 -3.53
CA ASP A 65 6.35 11.10 -4.36
C ASP A 65 7.80 10.94 -3.88
N GLU A 66 8.65 10.39 -4.74
CA GLU A 66 10.06 10.15 -4.44
C GLU A 66 10.87 11.44 -4.29
N THR A 67 10.46 12.51 -4.98
CA THR A 67 11.19 13.79 -4.97
C THR A 67 11.09 14.46 -3.60
N THR A 68 9.89 14.39 -3.00
CA THR A 68 9.61 14.99 -1.70
C THR A 68 9.71 13.98 -0.56
N ASN A 69 9.92 12.69 -0.88
CA ASN A 69 9.86 11.59 0.07
C ASN A 69 8.60 11.68 0.94
N SER A 70 7.43 11.85 0.33
CA SER A 70 6.18 12.06 1.06
C SER A 70 5.02 11.29 0.46
N TRP A 71 4.08 10.93 1.32
CA TRP A 71 2.81 10.34 0.96
C TRP A 71 1.72 11.39 0.92
N GLU A 72 0.80 11.24 -0.02
CA GLU A 72 -0.41 12.05 -0.13
C GLU A 72 -1.63 11.14 -0.06
N LEU A 73 -2.59 11.49 0.80
CA LEU A 73 -3.82 10.73 0.97
C LEU A 73 -4.80 11.05 -0.16
N ILE A 74 -5.29 9.99 -0.82
CA ILE A 74 -6.30 10.07 -1.88
C ILE A 74 -7.61 9.48 -1.31
N PRO A 75 -8.56 10.33 -0.87
CA PRO A 75 -9.81 9.85 -0.30
C PRO A 75 -10.67 9.14 -1.35
N ASP A 76 -11.50 8.20 -0.89
CA ASP A 76 -12.59 7.59 -1.68
C ASP A 76 -12.22 6.93 -3.02
N MET A 77 -10.93 6.65 -3.24
CA MET A 77 -10.40 6.03 -4.47
C MET A 77 -11.08 4.70 -4.85
N LEU A 78 -11.57 3.96 -3.85
CA LEU A 78 -12.26 2.68 -4.00
C LEU A 78 -13.71 2.71 -3.48
N LYS A 79 -14.29 3.89 -3.21
CA LYS A 79 -15.61 4.02 -2.57
C LYS A 79 -16.73 3.35 -3.39
N ASP A 80 -16.64 3.42 -4.71
CA ASP A 80 -17.62 2.82 -5.62
C ASP A 80 -17.18 1.45 -6.16
N MET A 81 -15.95 1.01 -5.82
CA MET A 81 -15.56 -0.38 -6.05
C MET A 81 -16.28 -1.25 -5.04
N LYS A 82 -17.36 -1.92 -5.48
CA LYS A 82 -17.89 -3.09 -4.78
C LYS A 82 -16.80 -4.14 -4.79
N VAL A 83 -15.99 -4.18 -3.73
CA VAL A 83 -15.08 -5.29 -3.45
C VAL A 83 -15.95 -6.54 -3.47
N ILE A 84 -15.92 -7.31 -4.57
CA ILE A 84 -16.56 -8.61 -4.61
C ILE A 84 -15.75 -9.46 -3.64
N LEU A 85 -16.26 -9.52 -2.42
CA LEU A 85 -15.76 -10.37 -1.34
C LEU A 85 -15.81 -11.82 -1.83
N GLY A 86 -14.73 -12.29 -2.46
CA GLY A 86 -14.65 -13.66 -2.93
C GLY A 86 -13.70 -13.97 -4.09
N PHE A 87 -13.17 -12.99 -4.80
CA PHE A 87 -12.17 -13.26 -5.83
C PHE A 87 -10.78 -12.79 -5.40
N PRO A 88 -9.74 -13.64 -5.49
CA PRO A 88 -8.38 -13.13 -5.46
C PRO A 88 -8.27 -12.09 -6.57
N ILE A 89 -7.60 -10.97 -6.30
CA ILE A 89 -7.29 -9.98 -7.33
C ILE A 89 -6.28 -10.64 -8.27
N SER A 90 -6.77 -11.50 -9.17
CA SER A 90 -6.04 -12.03 -10.31
C SER A 90 -6.61 -11.35 -11.54
N ALA A 91 -6.24 -10.09 -11.73
CA ALA A 91 -6.20 -9.47 -13.05
C ALA A 91 -5.12 -8.38 -13.05
N PRO A 92 -4.40 -8.23 -14.17
CA PRO A 92 -2.94 -8.21 -14.16
C PRO A 92 -2.42 -6.79 -14.32
N TYR A 93 -1.90 -6.21 -13.25
CA TYR A 93 -0.89 -5.16 -13.37
C TYR A 93 0.18 -5.39 -12.29
N CYS A 94 0.66 -6.63 -12.20
CA CYS A 94 1.99 -6.87 -11.66
C CYS A 94 2.98 -6.37 -12.71
N CYS A 95 3.66 -5.26 -12.43
CA CYS A 95 4.93 -4.99 -13.06
C CYS A 95 5.94 -6.03 -12.53
N GLY A 96 6.61 -6.75 -13.45
CA GLY A 96 7.90 -7.42 -13.24
C GLY A 96 8.01 -8.41 -12.08
#